data_AF-A0A714Q5D1-F1
#
_entry.id   AF-A0A714Q5D1-F1
#
_cell.length_a   1.000
_cell.length_b   1.000
_cell.length_c   1.000
_cell.angle_alpha   90.00
_cell.angle_beta   90.00
_cell.angle_gamma   90.00
#
_symmetry.space_group_name_H-M   'P 1'
#
loop_
_entity.id
_entity.type
_entity.pdbx_description
1 polymer ?
#
loop_
_entity_poly.entity_id
_entity_poly.type
_entity_poly.pdbx_seq_one_letter_code
_entity_poly.pdbx_strand_id
1 'polypeptide(L)' 'PYSIAPDTQKHVPMLIWLSKDYQQRYQVDQACLQKRASTLDYSQDNLFSTMLGLTGVQTTYYQAADDILQPCRRLSE' A
#
# COMPACT_ATOMS: atom_id res chain seq x y z
N PRO A 1 26.49 -1.02 1.93
CA PRO A 1 25.95 0.28 2.40
C PRO A 1 24.68 0.12 3.25
N TYR A 2 23.65 -0.59 2.78
CA TYR A 2 22.42 -0.82 3.55
C TYR A 2 22.64 -1.66 4.82
N SER A 3 23.46 -2.72 4.73
CA SER A 3 23.79 -3.62 5.85
C SER A 3 24.54 -2.95 7.02
N ILE A 4 25.14 -1.79 6.78
CA ILE A 4 25.88 -1.01 7.79
C ILE A 4 25.16 0.29 8.16
N ALA A 5 24.01 0.59 7.53
CA ALA A 5 23.28 1.82 7.78
C ALA A 5 22.48 1.70 9.09
N PRO A 6 22.52 2.73 9.96
CA PRO A 6 21.70 2.77 11.16
C PRO A 6 20.21 2.85 10.79
N ASP A 7 19.34 2.41 11.69
CA ASP A 7 17.89 2.38 11.42
C ASP A 7 17.31 3.76 11.14
N THR A 8 17.88 4.82 11.71
CA THR A 8 17.50 6.22 11.43
C THR A 8 17.67 6.62 9.96
N GLN A 9 18.48 5.91 9.17
CA GLN A 9 18.65 6.15 7.73
C GLN A 9 17.77 5.24 6.86
N LYS A 10 17.17 4.20 7.44
CA LYS A 10 16.39 3.17 6.71
C LYS A 10 14.89 3.24 7.00
N HIS A 11 14.51 3.65 8.21
CA HIS A 11 13.13 3.69 8.67
C HIS A 11 12.52 5.08 8.41
N VAL A 12 11.76 5.19 7.32
CA VAL A 12 11.15 6.45 6.88
C VAL A 12 9.64 6.46 7.15
N PRO A 13 9.04 7.63 7.42
CA PRO A 13 7.59 7.73 7.57
C PRO A 13 6.88 7.62 6.21
N MET A 14 5.70 7.01 6.22
CA MET A 14 4.79 6.95 5.07
C MET A 14 3.36 7.22 5.53
N LEU A 15 2.61 8.01 4.76
CA LEU A 15 1.20 8.33 5.02
C LEU A 15 0.41 8.15 3.73
N ILE A 16 -0.76 7.52 3.84
CA ILE A 16 -1.75 7.42 2.77
C ILE A 16 -3.05 8.02 3.28
N TRP A 17 -3.57 9.01 2.56
CA TRP A 17 -4.88 9.58 2.80
C TRP A 17 -5.79 9.27 1.61
N LEU A 18 -6.97 8.71 1.90
CA LEU A 18 -7.99 8.38 0.90
C LEU A 18 -9.28 9.10 1.23
N SER A 19 -9.85 9.83 0.28
CA SER A 19 -11.17 10.46 0.46
C SER A 19 -12.26 9.40 0.67
N LYS A 20 -13.38 9.79 1.30
CA LYS A 20 -14.53 8.88 1.51
C LYS A 20 -15.03 8.31 0.19
N ASP A 21 -15.15 9.15 -0.84
CA ASP A 21 -15.60 8.75 -2.18
C ASP A 21 -14.64 7.72 -2.81
N TYR A 22 -13.33 7.90 -2.64
CA TYR A 22 -12.35 6.92 -3.13
C TYR A 22 -12.53 5.58 -2.42
N GLN A 23 -12.64 5.59 -1.10
CA GLN A 23 -12.83 4.36 -0.31
C GLN A 23 -14.10 3.62 -0.74
N GLN A 24 -15.20 4.34 -0.99
CA GLN A 24 -16.45 3.75 -1.47
C GLN A 24 -16.33 3.21 -2.89
N ARG A 25 -15.81 4.00 -3.83
CA ARG A 25 -15.70 3.63 -5.24
C ARG A 25 -14.81 2.41 -5.46
N TYR A 26 -13.71 2.32 -4.73
CA TYR A 26 -12.73 1.24 -4.85
C TYR A 26 -12.82 0.20 -3.72
N GLN A 27 -13.89 0.25 -2.93
CA GLN A 27 -14.21 -0.71 -1.87
C GLN A 27 -13.04 -0.97 -0.91
N VAL A 28 -12.32 0.10 -0.55
CA VAL A 28 -11.19 0.02 0.39
C VAL A 28 -11.73 -0.02 1.81
N ASP A 29 -11.44 -1.11 2.52
CA ASP A 29 -11.74 -1.27 3.92
C ASP A 29 -10.73 -0.50 4.78
N GLN A 30 -11.15 0.64 5.31
CA GLN A 30 -10.30 1.51 6.13
C GLN A 30 -9.84 0.84 7.43
N ALA A 31 -10.67 0.00 8.05
CA ALA A 31 -10.30 -0.69 9.28
C ALA A 31 -9.23 -1.76 9.02
N CYS A 32 -9.35 -2.49 7.91
CA CYS A 32 -8.30 -3.38 7.42
C CYS A 32 -6.98 -2.63 7.21
N LEU A 33 -7.02 -1.49 6.49
CA LEU A 33 -5.82 -0.73 6.16
C LEU A 33 -5.11 -0.20 7.41
N GLN A 34 -5.86 0.33 8.38
CA GLN A 34 -5.33 0.78 9.67
C GLN A 34 -4.70 -0.36 10.46
N LYS A 35 -5.37 -1.52 10.55
CA LYS A 35 -4.84 -2.69 11.24
C LYS A 35 -3.52 -3.13 10.61
N ARG A 36 -3.47 -3.27 9.28
CA ARG A 36 -2.25 -3.67 8.57
C ARG A 36 -1.12 -2.66 8.73
N ALA A 37 -1.42 -1.36 8.69
CA ALA A 37 -0.43 -0.30 8.92
C ALA A 37 0.20 -0.37 10.33
N SER A 38 -0.54 -0.87 11.33
CA SER A 38 -0.03 -1.04 12.71
C SER A 38 0.69 -2.36 12.98
N THR A 39 0.54 -3.37 12.11
CA THR A 39 1.01 -4.75 12.40
C THR A 39 1.99 -5.32 11.39
N LEU A 40 2.18 -4.68 10.24
CA LEU A 40 3.05 -5.16 9.16
C LEU A 40 4.11 -4.13 8.82
N ASP A 41 5.27 -4.62 8.40
CA ASP A 41 6.35 -3.80 7.87
C ASP A 41 6.18 -3.61 6.35
N TYR A 42 6.55 -2.43 5.86
CA TYR A 42 6.53 -2.07 4.45
C TYR A 42 7.85 -1.41 4.06
N SER A 43 8.19 -1.48 2.78
CA SER A 43 9.35 -0.80 2.20
C SER A 43 8.92 0.08 1.02
N GLN A 44 9.89 0.78 0.42
CA GLN A 44 9.66 1.51 -0.83
C GLN A 44 9.37 0.58 -2.02
N ASP A 45 9.65 -0.72 -1.91
CA ASP A 45 9.33 -1.70 -2.96
C ASP A 45 7.82 -1.79 -3.19
N ASN A 46 7.02 -1.54 -2.14
CA ASN A 46 5.56 -1.53 -2.21
C ASN A 46 4.99 -0.32 -2.97
N LEU A 47 5.75 0.77 -3.12
CA LEU A 47 5.22 2.03 -3.65
C LEU A 47 4.76 1.90 -5.11
N PHE A 48 5.48 1.14 -5.93
CA PHE A 48 5.22 1.03 -7.36
C PHE A 48 3.87 0.36 -7.65
N SER A 49 3.67 -0.87 -7.17
CA SER A 49 2.41 -1.58 -7.36
C SER A 49 1.24 -0.89 -6.67
N THR A 50 1.48 -0.28 -5.49
CA THR A 50 0.48 0.54 -4.79
C THR A 50 -0.01 1.71 -5.64
N MET A 51 0.89 2.44 -6.32
CA MET A 51 0.52 3.56 -7.20
C MET A 51 -0.25 3.10 -8.45
N LEU A 52 0.16 1.98 -9.05
CA LEU A 52 -0.58 1.38 -10.17
C LEU A 52 -2.00 0.97 -9.75
N GLY A 53 -2.13 0.30 -8.60
CA GLY A 53 -3.42 -0.09 -8.03
C GLY A 53 -4.30 1.11 -7.67
N LEU A 54 -3.71 2.20 -7.17
CA LEU A 54 -4.42 3.44 -6.84
C LEU A 54 -5.01 4.14 -8.06
N THR A 55 -4.27 4.13 -9.17
CA THR A 55 -4.61 4.84 -10.41
C THR A 55 -5.37 3.97 -11.42
N GLY A 56 -5.50 2.67 -11.17
CA GLY A 56 -6.23 1.74 -12.03
C GLY A 56 -5.49 1.36 -13.32
N VAL A 57 -4.17 1.53 -13.36
CA VAL A 57 -3.34 1.19 -14.53
C VAL A 57 -3.26 -0.32 -14.69
N GLN A 58 -3.62 -0.82 -15.87
CA GLN A 58 -3.48 -2.23 -16.24
C GLN A 58 -2.14 -2.46 -16.92
N THR A 59 -1.29 -3.29 -16.33
CA THR A 59 0.05 -3.58 -16.84
C THR A 59 0.56 -4.92 -16.31
N THR A 60 1.41 -5.59 -17.08
CA THR A 60 2.06 -6.85 -16.68
C THR A 60 3.07 -6.67 -15.54
N TYR A 61 3.48 -5.43 -15.26
CA TYR A 61 4.40 -5.11 -14.17
C TYR A 61 3.72 -4.94 -12.80
N TYR A 62 2.39 -4.96 -12.75
CA TYR A 62 1.67 -4.89 -11.48
C TYR A 62 1.85 -6.19 -10.69
N GLN A 63 2.32 -6.08 -9.45
CA GLN A 63 2.44 -7.20 -8.53
C GLN A 63 1.49 -6.99 -7.35
N ALA A 64 0.42 -7.79 -7.30
CA ALA A 64 -0.61 -7.67 -6.25
C ALA A 64 -0.04 -7.84 -4.83
N ALA A 65 1.02 -8.64 -4.67
CA ALA A 65 1.70 -8.84 -3.38
C ALA A 65 2.38 -7.56 -2.86
N ASP A 66 2.77 -6.65 -3.76
CA ASP A 66 3.44 -5.40 -3.40
C ASP A 66 2.47 -4.22 -3.25
N ASP A 67 1.19 -4.39 -3.60
CA ASP A 67 0.16 -3.37 -3.45
C ASP A 67 -0.40 -3.37 -2.02
N ILE A 68 -0.12 -2.29 -1.29
CA ILE A 68 -0.54 -2.11 0.12
C ILE A 68 -2.06 -2.16 0.27
N LEU A 69 -2.81 -1.67 -0.72
CA LEU A 69 -4.27 -1.57 -0.65
C LEU A 69 -4.96 -2.86 -1.06
N GLN A 70 -4.31 -3.69 -1.89
CA GLN A 70 -4.94 -4.88 -2.49
C GLN A 70 -5.57 -5.81 -1.45
N PRO A 71 -4.91 -6.17 -0.33
CA PRO A 71 -5.51 -7.07 0.67
C PRO A 71 -6.70 -6.48 1.42
N CYS A 72 -6.89 -5.16 1.34
CA CYS A 72 -7.97 -4.42 1.99
C CYS A 72 -9.03 -3.92 1.00
N ARG A 73 -8.95 -4.30 -0.27
CA ARG A 73 -10.06 -4.12 -1.21
C ARG A 73 -11.00 -5.30 -1.07
N ARG A 74 -12.29 -5.04 -0.89
CA ARG A 74 -13.29 -6.10 -0.97
C ARG A 74 -13.36 -6.54 -2.43
N LEU A 75 -13.26 -7.84 -2.67
CA LEU A 75 -13.53 -8.39 -4.00
C LEU A 75 -14.97 -8.02 -4.36
N SER A 76 -15.13 -7.26 -5.43
CA SER A 76 -16.39 -7.24 -6.15
C SER A 76 -16.52 -8.57 -6.86
N GLU A 77 -17.58 -9.32 -6.56
CA GLU A 77 -18.05 -10.43 -7.41
C GLU A 77 -18.30 -9.96 -8.86
#